data_AF-A0AAW0YYM5-F1
#
_entry.id   AF-A0AAW0YYM5-F1
#
_cell.length_a   1.000
_cell.length_b   1.000
_cell.length_c   1.000
_cell.angle_alpha   90.00
_cell.angle_beta   90.00
_cell.angle_gamma   90.00
#
_symmetry.space_group_name_H-M   'P 1'
#
loop_
_entity.id
_entity.type
_entity.pdbx_description
1 polymer ?
#
loop_
_entity_poly.entity_id
_entity_poly.type
_entity_poly.pdbx_seq_one_letter_code
_entity_poly.pdbx_strand_id
1 'polypeptide(L)'
;MAEPLNDAIVLFGDSLTSRQEVPWNLHHRLSQSYRGKLDVINRGYGGYNTAWLRGLFDKIFSKKSTDNAEEGSRSVVRLVTIWLGTNDAVLPGHVQHVPLETFESNMNHFLTCLTSHDSGYAAAQNPQAMNIILITPTIFSPLVWESDLPDKERSRNLETTRKYKDAVLEIGEDWKGRMKGGPGWKLGVVDLWNGIVEANGGNEEGKELEKFFNDGLHLTTEGYNVLWKGVTRVIKDEFKGRGLDWEDTKVLPFRAPTWEEVDYDLPETTKDKLKLPACRR
;
A
#
# COMPACT_ATOMS: atom_id res chain seq x y z
N MET A 1 5.66 -22.63 -8.62
CA MET A 1 5.20 -21.60 -7.66
C MET A 1 5.70 -22.02 -6.29
N ALA A 2 6.12 -21.09 -5.43
CA ALA A 2 6.44 -21.41 -4.04
C ALA A 2 5.15 -21.57 -3.23
N GLU A 3 5.10 -22.53 -2.31
CA GLU A 3 4.00 -22.67 -1.37
C GLU A 3 3.98 -21.47 -0.41
N PRO A 4 2.81 -20.87 -0.14
CA PRO A 4 2.71 -19.74 0.76
C PRO A 4 2.90 -20.19 2.21
N LEU A 5 3.97 -19.73 2.86
CA LEU A 5 4.27 -20.03 4.26
C LEU A 5 3.78 -18.94 5.22
N ASN A 6 3.90 -17.67 4.81
CA ASN A 6 3.54 -16.51 5.60
C ASN A 6 2.23 -15.89 5.10
N ASP A 7 1.54 -15.17 5.99
CA ASP A 7 0.56 -14.16 5.61
C ASP A 7 1.27 -13.03 4.83
N ALA A 8 0.52 -12.23 4.06
CA ALA A 8 1.10 -11.29 3.09
C ALA A 8 0.72 -9.83 3.31
N ILE A 9 1.63 -8.94 2.91
CA ILE A 9 1.41 -7.52 2.65
C ILE A 9 1.44 -7.32 1.13
N VAL A 10 0.44 -6.65 0.57
CA VAL A 10 0.39 -6.35 -0.88
C VAL A 10 0.58 -4.85 -1.10
N LEU A 11 1.59 -4.49 -1.90
CA LEU A 11 1.81 -3.11 -2.31
C LEU A 11 1.18 -2.91 -3.68
N PHE A 12 0.03 -2.26 -3.73
CA PHE A 12 -0.76 -2.06 -4.95
C PHE A 12 -0.66 -0.61 -5.41
N GLY A 13 -0.10 -0.39 -6.60
CA GLY A 13 0.12 0.98 -7.06
C GLY A 13 0.80 1.08 -8.43
N ASP A 14 1.38 2.25 -8.69
CA ASP A 14 2.02 2.57 -9.96
C ASP A 14 3.57 2.49 -9.89
N SER A 15 4.26 3.32 -10.68
CA SER A 15 5.72 3.42 -10.67
C SER A 15 6.26 3.67 -9.27
N LEU A 16 5.67 4.58 -8.50
CA LEU A 16 6.10 4.95 -7.15
C LEU A 16 6.07 3.76 -6.18
N THR A 17 5.22 2.76 -6.44
CA THR A 17 5.19 1.50 -5.70
C THR A 17 6.23 0.50 -6.24
N SER A 18 6.47 0.50 -7.55
CA SER A 18 7.36 -0.45 -8.24
C SER A 18 8.86 -0.23 -8.02
N ARG A 19 9.29 0.99 -7.63
CA ARG A 19 10.72 1.42 -7.61
C ARG A 19 11.59 0.73 -6.55
N GLN A 20 11.81 -0.57 -6.68
CA GLN A 20 12.64 -1.36 -5.76
C GLN A 20 14.13 -1.01 -5.85
N GLU A 21 14.57 -0.33 -6.92
CA GLU A 21 15.94 0.11 -7.12
C GLU A 21 16.33 1.33 -6.27
N VAL A 22 15.36 2.09 -5.72
CA VAL A 22 15.64 3.24 -4.86
C VAL A 22 15.94 2.76 -3.43
N PRO A 23 17.10 3.08 -2.83
CA PRO A 23 17.39 2.68 -1.45
C PRO A 23 16.32 3.18 -0.49
N TRP A 24 15.94 2.30 0.45
CA TRP A 24 14.92 2.57 1.47
C TRP A 24 13.54 2.96 0.91
N ASN A 25 13.19 2.48 -0.29
CA ASN A 25 11.82 2.54 -0.80
C ASN A 25 10.83 1.78 0.12
N LEU A 26 9.54 1.94 -0.16
CA LEU A 26 8.46 1.33 0.63
C LEU A 26 8.61 -0.20 0.75
N HIS A 27 8.90 -0.89 -0.36
CA HIS A 27 9.07 -2.34 -0.36
C HIS A 27 10.24 -2.76 0.52
N HIS A 28 11.41 -2.15 0.37
CA HIS A 28 12.58 -2.49 1.17
C HIS A 28 12.27 -2.34 2.68
N ARG A 29 11.69 -1.21 3.09
CA ARG A 29 11.39 -0.96 4.50
C ARG A 29 10.40 -1.95 5.08
N LEU A 30 9.32 -2.26 4.36
CA LEU A 30 8.35 -3.27 4.79
C LEU A 30 8.98 -4.67 4.84
N SER A 31 9.74 -5.07 3.81
CA SER A 31 10.42 -6.37 3.78
C SER A 31 11.41 -6.54 4.94
N GLN A 32 12.12 -5.47 5.30
CA GLN A 32 13.02 -5.47 6.44
C GLN A 32 12.26 -5.56 7.77
N SER A 33 11.21 -4.76 7.96
CA SER A 33 10.40 -4.76 9.18
C SER A 33 9.69 -6.09 9.42
N TYR A 34 9.15 -6.71 8.37
CA TYR A 34 8.34 -7.93 8.45
C TYR A 34 9.08 -9.22 8.10
N ARG A 35 10.41 -9.16 7.99
CA ARG A 35 11.29 -10.32 7.73
C ARG A 35 10.90 -11.53 8.58
N GLY A 36 10.58 -12.64 7.91
CA GLY A 36 10.23 -13.92 8.55
C GLY A 36 8.89 -13.91 9.29
N LYS A 37 8.05 -12.88 9.10
CA LYS A 37 6.74 -12.71 9.71
C LYS A 37 5.64 -12.62 8.65
N LEU A 38 5.78 -11.69 7.70
CA LEU A 38 4.87 -11.49 6.58
C LEU A 38 5.66 -11.37 5.27
N ASP A 39 5.12 -11.94 4.19
CA ASP A 39 5.70 -11.78 2.86
C ASP A 39 5.25 -10.44 2.25
N VAL A 40 6.18 -9.67 1.69
CA VAL A 40 5.85 -8.39 1.02
C VAL A 40 5.81 -8.62 -0.48
N ILE A 41 4.62 -8.48 -1.06
CA ILE A 41 4.34 -8.71 -2.47
C ILE A 41 4.18 -7.36 -3.17
N ASN A 42 5.15 -7.02 -4.04
CA ASN A 42 5.06 -5.80 -4.84
C ASN A 42 4.18 -6.02 -6.08
N ARG A 43 3.18 -5.15 -6.25
CA ARG A 43 2.24 -5.06 -7.38
C ARG A 43 2.15 -3.60 -7.84
N GLY A 44 3.30 -2.95 -7.91
CA GLY A 44 3.51 -1.65 -8.54
C GLY A 44 3.76 -1.80 -10.04
N TYR A 45 3.09 -1.00 -10.86
CA TYR A 45 3.22 -1.04 -12.31
C TYR A 45 3.53 0.34 -12.87
N GLY A 46 4.71 0.49 -13.46
CA GLY A 46 5.18 1.78 -13.98
C GLY A 46 4.23 2.40 -14.99
N GLY A 47 3.80 3.64 -14.74
CA GLY A 47 2.91 4.40 -15.62
C GLY A 47 1.43 3.99 -15.56
N TYR A 48 1.04 3.01 -14.74
CA TYR A 48 -0.35 2.57 -14.66
C TYR A 48 -1.23 3.57 -13.91
N ASN A 49 -2.50 3.61 -14.30
CA ASN A 49 -3.57 4.34 -13.64
C ASN A 49 -4.60 3.36 -13.04
N THR A 50 -5.60 3.89 -12.34
CA THR A 50 -6.65 3.06 -11.70
C THR A 50 -7.44 2.23 -12.71
N ALA A 51 -7.72 2.75 -13.90
CA ALA A 51 -8.53 2.07 -14.91
C ALA A 51 -7.83 0.79 -15.42
N TRP A 52 -6.52 0.86 -15.66
CA TRP A 52 -5.76 -0.30 -16.12
C TRP A 52 -5.54 -1.34 -15.03
N LEU A 53 -5.25 -0.89 -13.79
CA LEU A 53 -5.08 -1.81 -12.67
C LEU A 53 -6.37 -2.54 -12.30
N ARG A 54 -7.54 -1.92 -12.56
CA ARG A 54 -8.82 -2.61 -12.44
C ARG A 54 -8.92 -3.83 -13.34
N GLY A 55 -8.38 -3.77 -14.56
CA GLY A 55 -8.29 -4.93 -15.45
C GLY A 55 -7.37 -6.04 -14.95
N LEU A 56 -6.41 -5.73 -14.07
CA LEU A 56 -5.47 -6.70 -13.50
C LEU A 56 -5.88 -7.22 -12.12
N PHE A 57 -6.92 -6.67 -11.51
CA PHE A 57 -7.26 -6.93 -10.12
C PHE A 57 -7.49 -8.43 -9.83
N ASP A 58 -8.15 -9.15 -10.75
CA ASP A 58 -8.35 -10.62 -10.69
C ASP A 58 -7.08 -11.46 -10.81
N LYS A 59 -6.00 -10.87 -11.33
CA LYS A 59 -4.68 -11.51 -11.41
C LYS A 59 -3.80 -11.18 -10.21
N ILE A 60 -4.15 -10.12 -9.49
CA ILE A 60 -3.41 -9.65 -8.31
C ILE A 60 -3.97 -10.26 -7.04
N PHE A 61 -5.29 -10.29 -6.88
CA PHE A 61 -5.97 -10.81 -5.71
C PHE A 61 -6.75 -12.08 -6.05
N SER A 62 -6.49 -13.16 -5.31
CA SER A 62 -7.17 -14.43 -5.51
C SER A 62 -8.66 -14.31 -5.20
N LYS A 63 -9.48 -14.96 -6.04
CA LYS A 63 -10.90 -15.17 -5.76
C LYS A 63 -11.09 -16.08 -4.55
N LYS A 64 -12.22 -15.93 -3.88
CA LYS A 64 -12.68 -16.86 -2.85
C LYS A 64 -12.74 -18.26 -3.48
N SER A 65 -11.99 -19.20 -2.92
CA SER A 65 -12.07 -20.60 -3.34
C SER A 65 -13.37 -21.21 -2.82
N THR A 66 -13.98 -22.06 -3.64
CA THR A 66 -15.12 -22.92 -3.26
C THR A 66 -14.69 -24.16 -2.48
N ASP A 67 -13.38 -24.40 -2.37
CA ASP A 67 -12.86 -25.62 -1.76
C ASP A 67 -12.64 -25.40 -0.27
N ASN A 68 -13.20 -26.32 0.51
CA ASN A 68 -13.13 -26.45 1.98
C ASN A 68 -11.71 -26.75 2.50
N ALA A 69 -10.66 -26.17 1.90
CA ALA A 69 -9.33 -26.21 2.48
C ALA A 69 -9.41 -25.62 3.88
N GLU A 70 -8.85 -26.32 4.87
CA GLU A 70 -8.93 -25.95 6.28
C GLU A 70 -8.60 -24.47 6.44
N GLU A 71 -9.52 -23.73 7.07
CA GLU A 71 -9.60 -22.26 7.11
C GLU A 71 -8.34 -21.60 7.73
N GLY A 72 -7.49 -22.39 8.41
CA GLY A 72 -6.20 -21.99 8.97
C GLY A 72 -4.96 -22.22 8.08
N SER A 73 -5.07 -22.94 6.96
CA SER A 73 -3.92 -23.33 6.12
C SER A 73 -3.53 -22.31 5.04
N ARG A 74 -4.46 -21.43 4.64
CA ARG A 74 -4.22 -20.43 3.58
C ARG A 74 -3.60 -19.16 4.12
N SER A 75 -2.60 -18.64 3.40
CA SER A 75 -2.06 -17.30 3.63
C SER A 75 -3.14 -16.23 3.49
N VAL A 76 -3.15 -15.28 4.42
CA VAL A 76 -4.09 -14.15 4.44
C VAL A 76 -3.36 -12.85 4.12
N VAL A 77 -4.03 -11.98 3.34
CA VAL A 77 -3.57 -10.61 3.14
C VAL A 77 -3.88 -9.79 4.40
N ARG A 78 -2.84 -9.29 5.06
CA ARG A 78 -2.90 -8.57 6.33
C ARG A 78 -2.86 -7.06 6.17
N LEU A 79 -2.23 -6.58 5.10
CA LEU A 79 -2.10 -5.18 4.78
C LEU A 79 -2.10 -4.99 3.26
N VAL A 80 -2.86 -4.03 2.77
CA VAL A 80 -2.77 -3.53 1.39
C VAL A 80 -2.43 -2.05 1.43
N THR A 81 -1.38 -1.62 0.73
CA THR A 81 -1.20 -0.19 0.43
C THR A 81 -1.78 0.08 -0.95
N ILE A 82 -2.60 1.12 -1.09
CA ILE A 82 -3.11 1.58 -2.39
C ILE A 82 -2.53 2.98 -2.64
N TRP A 83 -1.64 3.08 -3.64
CA TRP A 83 -0.98 4.34 -3.98
C TRP A 83 -1.10 4.61 -5.48
N LEU A 84 -2.12 5.40 -5.82
CA LEU A 84 -2.58 5.69 -7.18
C LEU A 84 -3.09 7.13 -7.27
N GLY A 85 -3.27 7.60 -8.49
CA GLY A 85 -3.74 8.96 -8.79
C GLY A 85 -2.68 9.85 -9.44
N THR A 86 -1.38 9.52 -9.31
CA THR A 86 -0.30 10.28 -9.96
C THR A 86 -0.39 10.26 -11.49
N ASN A 87 -0.74 9.11 -12.08
CA ASN A 87 -0.93 8.97 -13.52
C ASN A 87 -2.36 9.32 -13.96
N ASP A 88 -3.36 9.02 -13.13
CA ASP A 88 -4.76 9.40 -13.36
C ASP A 88 -4.91 10.93 -13.49
N ALA A 89 -4.16 11.69 -12.67
CA ALA A 89 -4.16 13.15 -12.62
C ALA A 89 -3.40 13.85 -13.76
N VAL A 90 -2.83 13.10 -14.70
CA VAL A 90 -2.32 13.68 -15.95
C VAL A 90 -3.44 14.45 -16.65
N LEU A 91 -3.13 15.53 -17.36
CA LEU A 91 -4.12 16.40 -17.99
C LEU A 91 -4.95 15.65 -19.07
N PRO A 92 -6.20 16.09 -19.30
CA PRO A 92 -7.03 15.52 -20.37
C PRO A 92 -6.32 15.57 -21.74
N GLY A 93 -6.48 14.50 -22.52
CA GLY A 93 -5.83 14.34 -23.82
C GLY A 93 -4.59 13.45 -23.81
N HIS A 94 -4.03 13.17 -22.62
CA HIS A 94 -2.96 12.18 -22.47
C HIS A 94 -3.51 10.79 -22.15
N VAL A 95 -2.83 9.75 -22.63
CA VAL A 95 -3.27 8.35 -22.51
C VAL A 95 -3.40 7.83 -21.07
N GLN A 96 -2.67 8.45 -20.13
CA GLN A 96 -2.70 8.06 -18.72
C GLN A 96 -3.88 8.68 -17.96
N HIS A 97 -4.50 9.73 -18.49
CA HIS A 97 -5.57 10.47 -17.82
C HIS A 97 -6.77 9.56 -17.53
N VAL A 98 -7.27 9.63 -16.30
CA VAL A 98 -8.53 9.01 -15.89
C VAL A 98 -9.38 10.11 -15.26
N PRO A 99 -10.58 10.43 -15.77
CA PRO A 99 -11.43 11.47 -15.19
C PRO A 99 -11.68 11.25 -13.69
N LEU A 100 -11.75 12.33 -12.92
CA LEU A 100 -11.81 12.27 -11.44
C LEU A 100 -12.92 11.35 -10.92
N GLU A 101 -14.14 11.46 -11.47
CA GLU A 101 -15.27 10.59 -11.10
C GLU A 101 -14.97 9.09 -11.37
N THR A 102 -14.29 8.79 -12.48
CA THR A 102 -13.88 7.42 -12.81
C THR A 102 -12.77 6.94 -11.86
N PHE A 103 -11.83 7.80 -11.51
CA PHE A 103 -10.80 7.51 -10.53
C PHE A 103 -11.41 7.17 -9.17
N GLU A 104 -12.32 8.01 -8.66
CA GLU A 104 -13.03 7.78 -7.40
C GLU A 104 -13.83 6.47 -7.43
N SER A 105 -14.54 6.21 -8.52
CA SER A 105 -15.27 4.96 -8.74
C SER A 105 -14.35 3.73 -8.71
N ASN A 106 -13.18 3.80 -9.35
CA ASN A 106 -12.20 2.72 -9.33
C ASN A 106 -11.59 2.50 -7.94
N MET A 107 -11.24 3.58 -7.23
CA MET A 107 -10.72 3.50 -5.86
C MET A 107 -11.74 2.86 -4.92
N ASN A 108 -13.00 3.29 -4.98
CA ASN A 108 -14.10 2.68 -4.22
C ASN A 108 -14.35 1.22 -4.61
N HIS A 109 -14.19 0.87 -5.89
CA HIS A 109 -14.28 -0.51 -6.35
C HIS A 109 -13.20 -1.39 -5.70
N PHE A 110 -11.94 -0.95 -5.69
CA PHE A 110 -10.85 -1.70 -5.03
C PHE A 110 -11.14 -1.93 -3.55
N LEU A 111 -11.53 -0.87 -2.84
CA LEU A 111 -11.88 -0.98 -1.42
C LEU A 111 -13.03 -1.97 -1.21
N THR A 112 -14.12 -1.84 -1.97
CA THR A 112 -15.27 -2.76 -1.91
C THR A 112 -14.86 -4.21 -2.16
N CYS A 113 -14.01 -4.47 -3.15
CA CYS A 113 -13.49 -5.80 -3.43
C CYS A 113 -12.63 -6.35 -2.28
N LEU A 114 -11.92 -5.52 -1.54
CA LEU A 114 -11.06 -5.95 -0.43
C LEU A 114 -11.80 -6.08 0.91
N THR A 115 -13.00 -5.49 1.05
CA THR A 115 -13.62 -5.33 2.36
C THR A 115 -15.08 -5.75 2.46
N SER A 116 -15.82 -5.87 1.35
CA SER A 116 -17.24 -6.22 1.39
C SER A 116 -17.42 -7.68 1.79
N HIS A 117 -18.42 -7.96 2.62
CA HIS A 117 -18.80 -9.32 3.00
C HIS A 117 -19.13 -10.19 1.77
N ASP A 118 -19.84 -9.62 0.80
CA ASP A 118 -20.27 -10.32 -0.42
C ASP A 118 -19.20 -10.30 -1.51
N SER A 119 -17.99 -9.84 -1.18
CA SER A 119 -16.88 -9.80 -2.12
C SER A 119 -16.47 -11.22 -2.54
N GLY A 120 -16.29 -11.40 -3.85
CA GLY A 120 -15.75 -12.63 -4.43
C GLY A 120 -14.24 -12.83 -4.23
N TYR A 121 -13.54 -11.98 -3.47
CA TYR A 121 -12.08 -12.08 -3.25
C TYR A 121 -11.76 -12.66 -1.87
N ALA A 122 -10.72 -13.49 -1.83
CA ALA A 122 -10.26 -14.15 -0.61
C ALA A 122 -9.79 -13.13 0.46
N ALA A 123 -9.21 -12.01 0.03
CA ALA A 123 -8.75 -10.93 0.89
C ALA A 123 -9.87 -10.36 1.80
N ALA A 124 -11.10 -10.31 1.31
CA ALA A 124 -12.26 -9.81 2.04
C ALA A 124 -12.86 -10.81 3.05
N GLN A 125 -12.47 -12.09 2.98
CA GLN A 125 -13.06 -13.15 3.82
C GLN A 125 -12.52 -13.13 5.26
N ASN A 126 -11.46 -12.37 5.53
CA ASN A 126 -10.87 -12.22 6.86
C ASN A 126 -10.86 -10.75 7.28
N PRO A 127 -12.02 -10.11 7.47
CA PRO A 127 -12.09 -8.67 7.71
C PRO A 127 -11.30 -8.26 8.97
N GLN A 128 -11.31 -9.09 10.03
CA GLN A 128 -10.53 -8.83 11.26
C GLN A 128 -9.01 -8.81 11.04
N ALA A 129 -8.52 -9.42 9.97
CA ALA A 129 -7.12 -9.45 9.61
C ALA A 129 -6.76 -8.39 8.54
N MET A 130 -7.76 -7.86 7.82
CA MET A 130 -7.59 -6.91 6.71
C MET A 130 -7.37 -5.49 7.19
N ASN A 131 -6.32 -4.85 6.67
CA ASN A 131 -5.98 -3.46 6.93
C ASN A 131 -5.55 -2.81 5.61
N ILE A 132 -5.98 -1.56 5.36
CA ILE A 132 -5.70 -0.85 4.10
C ILE A 132 -5.10 0.52 4.40
N ILE A 133 -4.01 0.88 3.74
CA ILE A 133 -3.45 2.23 3.77
C ILE A 133 -3.66 2.86 2.40
N LEU A 134 -4.46 3.92 2.35
CA LEU A 134 -4.50 4.80 1.18
C LEU A 134 -3.35 5.79 1.28
N ILE A 135 -2.65 6.01 0.18
CA ILE A 135 -1.57 6.99 0.08
C ILE A 135 -1.96 7.98 -1.01
N THR A 136 -1.99 9.27 -0.67
CA THR A 136 -2.32 10.31 -1.66
C THR A 136 -1.25 10.37 -2.77
N PRO A 137 -1.62 10.76 -4.01
CA PRO A 137 -0.66 11.27 -4.97
C PRO A 137 0.27 12.27 -4.31
N THR A 138 1.56 12.12 -4.55
CA THR A 138 2.55 13.07 -4.06
C THR A 138 2.43 14.39 -4.82
N ILE A 139 2.86 15.49 -4.18
CA ILE A 139 3.29 16.67 -4.92
C ILE A 139 4.42 16.29 -5.88
N PHE A 140 4.57 17.03 -6.97
CA PHE A 140 5.69 16.90 -7.90
C PHE A 140 6.38 18.27 -8.04
N SER A 141 7.65 18.29 -8.45
CA SER A 141 8.40 19.53 -8.69
C SER A 141 8.21 19.99 -10.13
N PRO A 142 7.48 21.10 -10.40
CA PRO A 142 7.34 21.64 -11.75
C PRO A 142 8.65 22.24 -12.30
N LEU A 143 9.62 22.51 -11.42
CA LEU A 143 10.94 23.02 -11.80
C LEU A 143 11.81 21.95 -12.47
N VAL A 144 11.49 20.67 -12.25
CA VAL A 144 12.23 19.53 -12.80
C VAL A 144 11.38 18.74 -13.78
N TRP A 145 10.11 18.49 -13.45
CA TRP A 145 9.24 17.70 -14.29
C TRP A 145 8.82 18.47 -15.54
N GLU A 146 9.26 17.99 -16.72
CA GLU A 146 8.92 18.59 -18.01
C GLU A 146 9.19 20.11 -18.05
N SER A 147 10.22 20.56 -17.34
CA SER A 147 10.53 21.99 -17.21
C SER A 147 10.96 22.61 -18.54
N ASP A 148 11.59 21.82 -19.41
CA ASP A 148 11.97 22.19 -20.77
C ASP A 148 10.78 22.27 -21.75
N LEU A 149 9.59 21.78 -21.35
CA LEU A 149 8.39 21.85 -22.18
C LEU A 149 7.63 23.17 -21.96
N PRO A 150 7.04 23.76 -23.02
CA PRO A 150 6.06 24.83 -22.86
C PRO A 150 4.89 24.40 -21.97
N ASP A 151 4.31 25.32 -21.18
CA ASP A 151 3.23 25.00 -20.23
C ASP A 151 2.04 24.25 -20.87
N LYS A 152 1.70 24.59 -22.13
CA LYS A 152 0.61 23.94 -22.89
C LYS A 152 0.89 22.49 -23.32
N GLU A 153 2.16 22.08 -23.26
CA GLU A 153 2.64 20.74 -23.65
C GLU A 153 2.95 19.87 -22.43
N ARG A 154 2.94 20.45 -21.22
CA ARG A 154 3.12 19.71 -19.98
C ARG A 154 1.94 18.78 -19.74
N SER A 155 2.25 17.59 -19.28
CA SER A 155 1.29 16.54 -19.01
C SER A 155 0.61 16.68 -17.65
N ARG A 156 1.14 17.51 -16.74
CA ARG A 156 0.67 17.62 -15.35
C ARG A 156 0.70 19.08 -14.88
N ASN A 157 -0.21 19.41 -13.96
CA ASN A 157 -0.14 20.64 -13.18
C ASN A 157 -0.60 20.38 -11.74
N LEU A 158 -0.15 21.23 -10.80
CA LEU A 158 -0.42 21.03 -9.37
C LEU A 158 -1.91 21.17 -9.04
N GLU A 159 -2.66 22.01 -9.75
CA GLU A 159 -4.09 22.21 -9.52
C GLU A 159 -4.89 20.92 -9.78
N THR A 160 -4.66 20.27 -10.92
CA THR A 160 -5.30 19.00 -11.26
C THR A 160 -4.83 17.90 -10.31
N THR A 161 -3.53 17.76 -10.04
CA THR A 161 -3.04 16.71 -9.12
C THR A 161 -3.61 16.86 -7.72
N ARG A 162 -3.82 18.09 -7.24
CA ARG A 162 -4.46 18.35 -5.95
C ARG A 162 -5.88 17.79 -5.88
N LYS A 163 -6.67 17.88 -6.97
CA LYS A 163 -8.03 17.31 -7.00
C LYS A 163 -8.04 15.80 -6.73
N TYR A 164 -7.05 15.05 -7.24
CA TYR A 164 -6.91 13.61 -6.99
C TYR A 164 -6.38 13.31 -5.59
N LYS A 165 -5.47 14.16 -5.08
CA LYS A 165 -5.04 14.09 -3.67
C LYS A 165 -6.24 14.28 -2.73
N ASP A 166 -7.03 15.32 -2.93
CA ASP A 166 -8.20 15.62 -2.09
C ASP A 166 -9.25 14.50 -2.20
N ALA A 167 -9.51 13.97 -3.40
CA ALA A 167 -10.39 12.81 -3.58
C ALA A 167 -9.93 11.57 -2.78
N VAL A 168 -8.62 11.28 -2.70
CA VAL A 168 -8.12 10.17 -1.87
C VAL A 168 -8.36 10.43 -0.37
N LEU A 169 -8.22 11.67 0.08
CA LEU A 169 -8.52 12.05 1.47
C LEU A 169 -10.01 11.91 1.78
N GLU A 170 -10.88 12.41 0.90
CA GLU A 170 -12.33 12.32 1.03
C GLU A 170 -12.82 10.86 1.06
N ILE A 171 -12.34 10.03 0.13
CA ILE A 171 -12.59 8.57 0.15
C ILE A 171 -12.10 7.98 1.47
N GLY A 172 -10.92 8.35 1.93
CA GLY A 172 -10.37 7.89 3.20
C GLY A 172 -11.27 8.18 4.39
N GLU A 173 -11.77 9.42 4.51
CA GLU A 173 -12.68 9.82 5.59
C GLU A 173 -14.04 9.13 5.49
N ASP A 174 -14.61 9.03 4.29
CA ASP A 174 -15.86 8.31 4.03
C ASP A 174 -15.76 6.85 4.48
N TRP A 175 -14.68 6.17 4.10
CA TRP A 175 -14.46 4.77 4.44
C TRP A 175 -14.14 4.57 5.92
N LYS A 176 -13.40 5.50 6.55
CA LYS A 176 -13.23 5.52 8.01
C LYS A 176 -14.58 5.66 8.73
N GLY A 177 -15.50 6.47 8.19
CA GLY A 177 -16.87 6.60 8.67
C GLY A 177 -17.64 5.27 8.67
N ARG A 178 -17.47 4.46 7.63
CA ARG A 178 -18.10 3.12 7.48
C ARG A 178 -17.57 2.09 8.49
N MET A 179 -16.38 2.29 9.06
CA MET A 179 -15.82 1.40 10.08
C MET A 179 -16.59 1.42 11.40
N LYS A 180 -17.38 2.48 11.67
CA LYS A 180 -18.14 2.62 12.92
C LYS A 180 -19.19 1.51 13.11
N GLY A 181 -19.60 0.83 12.03
CA GLY A 181 -20.48 -0.34 12.06
C GLY A 181 -19.80 -1.67 12.44
N GLY A 182 -18.50 -1.66 12.78
CA GLY A 182 -17.76 -2.87 13.16
C GLY A 182 -17.51 -3.87 12.03
N PRO A 183 -17.21 -3.46 10.78
CA PRO A 183 -17.07 -4.39 9.66
C PRO A 183 -15.79 -5.23 9.72
N GLY A 184 -15.00 -5.10 10.78
CA GLY A 184 -13.82 -5.91 11.10
C GLY A 184 -12.53 -5.44 10.45
N TRP A 185 -12.55 -4.82 9.27
CA TRP A 185 -11.37 -4.25 8.61
C TRP A 185 -11.01 -2.85 9.14
N LYS A 186 -9.78 -2.40 8.86
CA LYS A 186 -9.30 -1.05 9.19
C LYS A 186 -8.76 -0.33 7.95
N LEU A 187 -8.95 0.99 7.92
CA LEU A 187 -8.39 1.86 6.89
C LEU A 187 -7.71 3.06 7.52
N GLY A 188 -6.50 3.35 7.05
CA GLY A 188 -5.71 4.52 7.40
C GLY A 188 -5.32 5.29 6.14
N VAL A 189 -4.94 6.55 6.29
CA VAL A 189 -4.60 7.43 5.17
C VAL A 189 -3.28 8.12 5.45
N VAL A 190 -2.38 8.08 4.46
CA VAL A 190 -1.15 8.85 4.45
C VAL A 190 -1.30 9.99 3.44
N ASP A 191 -1.42 11.22 3.94
CA ASP A 191 -1.34 12.42 3.12
C ASP A 191 0.13 12.72 2.79
N LEU A 192 0.65 12.04 1.78
CA LEU A 192 2.04 12.17 1.37
C LEU A 192 2.33 13.56 0.79
N TRP A 193 1.37 14.16 0.07
CA TRP A 193 1.48 15.52 -0.43
C TRP A 193 1.83 16.48 0.71
N ASN A 194 0.98 16.57 1.74
CA ASN A 194 1.24 17.49 2.85
C ASN A 194 2.48 17.07 3.64
N GLY A 195 2.75 15.77 3.78
CA GLY A 195 3.97 15.29 4.43
C GLY A 195 5.26 15.80 3.76
N ILE A 196 5.30 15.84 2.42
CA ILE A 196 6.45 16.39 1.69
C ILE A 196 6.50 17.91 1.82
N VAL A 197 5.35 18.59 1.72
CA VAL A 197 5.27 20.05 1.90
C VAL A 197 5.78 20.47 3.28
N GLU A 198 5.36 19.78 4.34
CA GLU A 198 5.86 19.99 5.71
C GLU A 198 7.36 19.73 5.81
N ALA A 199 7.86 18.64 5.20
CA ALA A 199 9.28 18.34 5.13
C ALA A 199 10.09 19.38 4.31
N ASN A 200 9.41 20.12 3.44
CA ASN A 200 9.92 21.24 2.66
C ASN A 200 9.68 22.62 3.35
N GLY A 201 9.43 22.64 4.66
CA GLY A 201 9.25 23.88 5.42
C GLY A 201 7.91 24.58 5.18
N GLY A 202 6.90 23.86 4.69
CA GLY A 202 5.56 24.37 4.44
C GLY A 202 5.35 24.93 3.03
N ASN A 203 6.35 24.84 2.15
CA ASN A 203 6.27 25.37 0.79
C ASN A 203 5.96 24.26 -0.22
N GLU A 204 4.98 24.52 -1.09
CA GLU A 204 4.60 23.64 -2.21
C GLU A 204 5.45 23.86 -3.47
N GLU A 205 6.39 24.80 -3.42
CA GLU A 205 7.27 25.18 -4.51
C GLU A 205 8.69 25.43 -3.98
N GLY A 206 9.61 25.70 -4.90
CA GLY A 206 11.01 25.97 -4.59
C GLY A 206 11.95 24.83 -4.96
N LYS A 207 13.23 25.17 -5.11
CA LYS A 207 14.29 24.25 -5.52
C LYS A 207 14.56 23.17 -4.46
N GLU A 208 14.25 23.48 -3.21
CA GLU A 208 14.37 22.62 -2.04
C GLU A 208 13.48 21.37 -2.16
N LEU A 209 12.40 21.46 -2.96
CA LEU A 209 11.51 20.34 -3.24
C LEU A 209 12.20 19.24 -4.07
N GLU A 210 13.21 19.59 -4.87
CA GLU A 210 13.90 18.67 -5.78
C GLU A 210 14.58 17.50 -5.05
N LYS A 211 15.07 17.70 -3.83
CA LYS A 211 15.75 16.63 -3.08
C LYS A 211 14.85 15.42 -2.79
N PHE A 212 13.53 15.61 -2.82
CA PHE A 212 12.56 14.53 -2.62
C PHE A 212 12.29 13.73 -3.90
N PHE A 213 12.72 14.20 -5.08
CA PHE A 213 12.41 13.63 -6.39
C PHE A 213 13.65 13.40 -7.25
N ASN A 214 13.71 12.27 -7.97
CA ASN A 214 14.82 12.00 -8.91
C ASN A 214 14.67 12.80 -10.22
N ASP A 215 13.44 12.90 -10.71
CA ASP A 215 13.08 13.48 -12.01
C ASP A 215 11.97 14.52 -11.88
N GLY A 216 11.71 14.99 -10.65
CA GLY A 216 10.59 15.87 -10.34
C GLY A 216 9.29 15.15 -9.98
N LEU A 217 9.16 13.83 -10.20
CA LEU A 217 7.95 13.06 -9.90
C LEU A 217 8.20 11.88 -8.98
N HIS A 218 9.23 11.10 -9.27
CA HIS A 218 9.50 9.86 -8.55
C HIS A 218 10.41 10.08 -7.35
N LEU A 219 10.06 9.48 -6.21
CA LEU A 219 10.74 9.76 -4.95
C LEU A 219 12.21 9.30 -4.92
N THR A 220 13.05 10.14 -4.31
CA THR A 220 14.37 9.74 -3.79
C THR A 220 14.21 8.97 -2.47
N THR A 221 15.31 8.49 -1.90
CA THR A 221 15.36 7.98 -0.53
C THR A 221 14.79 8.98 0.49
N GLU A 222 15.02 10.29 0.30
CA GLU A 222 14.51 11.31 1.21
C GLU A 222 12.98 11.44 1.09
N GLY A 223 12.44 11.41 -0.14
CA GLY A 223 10.99 11.37 -0.38
C GLY A 223 10.34 10.13 0.25
N TYR A 224 10.92 8.94 0.04
CA TYR A 224 10.44 7.71 0.68
C TYR A 224 10.55 7.72 2.20
N ASN A 225 11.49 8.48 2.78
CA ASN A 225 11.57 8.64 4.24
C ASN A 225 10.36 9.38 4.80
N VAL A 226 9.83 10.37 4.07
CA VAL A 226 8.58 11.07 4.43
C VAL A 226 7.41 10.08 4.40
N LEU A 227 7.26 9.32 3.30
CA LEU A 227 6.24 8.27 3.19
C LEU A 227 6.34 7.27 4.35
N TRP A 228 7.55 6.82 4.67
CA TRP A 228 7.76 5.81 5.71
C TRP A 228 7.32 6.29 7.09
N LYS A 229 7.55 7.56 7.43
CA LYS A 229 7.04 8.15 8.69
C LYS A 229 5.52 8.07 8.75
N GLY A 230 4.83 8.41 7.66
CA GLY A 230 3.37 8.31 7.55
C GLY A 230 2.86 6.87 7.69
N VAL A 231 3.45 5.93 6.96
CA VAL A 231 3.10 4.49 7.03
C VAL A 231 3.34 3.93 8.44
N THR A 232 4.47 4.29 9.07
CA THR A 232 4.78 3.87 10.44
C THR A 232 3.77 4.38 11.44
N ARG A 233 3.39 5.66 11.36
CA ARG A 233 2.34 6.26 12.19
C ARG A 233 1.02 5.49 12.05
N VAL A 234 0.56 5.25 10.83
CA VAL A 234 -0.70 4.52 10.60
C VAL A 234 -0.63 3.12 11.21
N ILE A 235 0.46 2.39 11.01
CA ILE A 235 0.60 1.01 11.52
C ILE A 235 0.66 0.98 13.06
N LYS A 236 1.46 1.85 13.66
CA LYS A 236 1.70 1.83 15.11
C LYS A 236 0.60 2.50 15.93
N ASP A 237 -0.04 3.53 15.38
CA ASP A 237 -1.02 4.33 16.11
C ASP A 237 -2.45 3.94 15.71
N GLU A 238 -2.80 4.08 14.43
CA GLU A 238 -4.17 3.85 13.94
C GLU A 238 -4.54 2.36 13.89
N PHE A 239 -3.57 1.49 13.58
CA PHE A 239 -3.74 0.03 13.54
C PHE A 239 -3.22 -0.69 14.78
N LYS A 240 -3.06 0.03 15.89
CA LYS A 240 -2.69 -0.57 17.17
C LYS A 240 -3.64 -1.73 17.53
N GLY A 241 -3.06 -2.85 17.94
CA GLY A 241 -3.82 -4.07 18.29
C GLY A 241 -4.27 -4.92 17.11
N ARG A 242 -3.96 -4.54 15.85
CA ARG A 242 -4.30 -5.32 14.65
C ARG A 242 -3.28 -6.41 14.29
N GLY A 243 -2.29 -6.64 15.16
CA GLY A 243 -1.20 -7.60 14.94
C GLY A 243 -0.31 -7.24 13.75
N LEU A 244 -0.08 -5.94 13.53
CA LEU A 244 0.78 -5.40 12.48
C LEU A 244 2.02 -4.68 13.01
N ASP A 245 2.11 -4.42 14.32
CA ASP A 245 3.33 -3.87 14.89
C ASP A 245 4.47 -4.89 14.76
N TRP A 246 5.43 -4.59 13.90
CA TRP A 246 6.54 -5.47 13.60
C TRP A 246 7.54 -5.60 14.75
N GLU A 247 7.51 -4.70 15.74
CA GLU A 247 8.34 -4.82 16.94
C GLU A 247 7.72 -5.74 18.00
N ASP A 248 6.40 -5.92 17.99
CA ASP A 248 5.71 -6.81 18.92
C ASP A 248 5.71 -8.26 18.40
N THR A 249 6.77 -8.99 18.75
CA THR A 249 6.91 -10.41 18.39
C THR A 249 5.98 -11.35 19.15
N LYS A 250 5.25 -10.87 20.17
CA LYS A 250 4.25 -11.69 20.88
C LYS A 250 2.95 -11.78 20.09
N VAL A 251 2.55 -10.68 19.43
CA VAL A 251 1.36 -10.63 18.57
C VAL A 251 1.67 -10.98 17.11
N LEU A 252 2.89 -10.68 16.64
CA LEU A 252 3.38 -11.00 15.30
C LEU A 252 4.72 -11.76 15.37
N PRO A 253 4.68 -13.06 15.73
CA PRO A 253 5.88 -13.88 15.85
C PRO A 253 6.52 -14.16 14.48
N PHE A 254 7.79 -14.54 14.50
CA PHE A 254 8.39 -15.21 13.35
C PHE A 254 7.60 -16.49 13.04
N ARG A 255 7.33 -16.72 11.76
CA ARG A 255 6.54 -17.87 11.31
C ARG A 255 7.24 -19.18 11.62
N ALA A 256 8.52 -19.26 11.27
CA ALA A 256 9.40 -20.37 11.61
C ALA A 256 10.04 -20.16 12.99
N PRO A 257 10.32 -21.26 13.72
CA PRO A 257 11.09 -21.18 14.97
C PRO A 257 12.50 -20.60 14.71
N THR A 258 13.09 -19.99 15.73
CA THR A 258 14.53 -19.65 15.68
C THR A 258 15.35 -20.93 15.72
N TRP A 259 16.62 -20.86 15.30
CA TRP A 259 17.52 -22.02 15.34
C TRP A 259 17.64 -22.61 16.76
N GLU A 260 17.57 -21.78 17.80
CA GLU A 260 17.56 -22.19 19.22
C GLU A 260 16.31 -22.99 19.62
N GLU A 261 15.20 -22.79 18.92
CA GLU A 261 13.93 -23.50 19.16
C GLU A 261 13.84 -24.82 18.37
N VAL A 262 14.80 -25.13 17.49
CA VAL A 262 14.83 -26.39 16.73
C VAL A 262 15.30 -27.53 17.64
N ASP A 263 14.63 -28.69 17.53
CA ASP A 263 15.14 -29.93 18.11
C ASP A 263 16.21 -30.50 17.17
N TYR A 264 17.46 -30.53 17.59
CA TYR A 264 18.57 -30.98 16.76
C TYR A 264 18.61 -32.51 16.59
N ASP A 265 18.00 -33.26 17.50
CA ASP A 265 17.90 -34.71 17.42
C ASP A 265 16.71 -35.13 16.54
N LEU A 266 15.68 -34.28 16.40
CA LEU A 266 14.47 -34.50 15.60
C LEU A 266 14.11 -33.28 14.71
N PRO A 267 14.95 -32.88 13.73
CA PRO A 267 14.76 -31.65 12.97
C PRO A 267 13.46 -31.60 12.16
N GLU A 268 12.86 -32.74 11.81
CA GLU A 268 11.58 -32.83 11.08
C GLU A 268 10.38 -32.27 11.87
N THR A 269 10.48 -32.16 13.20
CA THR A 269 9.42 -31.58 14.05
C THR A 269 9.40 -30.04 14.00
N THR A 270 10.30 -29.42 13.25
CA THR A 270 10.35 -27.95 13.05
C THR A 270 9.01 -27.38 12.57
N LYS A 271 8.32 -28.13 11.70
CA LYS A 271 7.00 -27.74 11.15
C LYS A 271 5.91 -27.65 12.23
N ASP A 272 6.05 -28.39 13.32
CA ASP A 272 5.07 -28.41 14.42
C ASP A 272 5.22 -27.18 15.32
N LYS A 273 6.34 -26.45 15.19
CA LYS A 273 6.63 -25.20 15.91
C LYS A 273 6.30 -23.95 15.10
N LEU A 274 5.63 -24.08 13.96
CA LEU A 274 5.19 -22.92 13.16
C LEU A 274 4.18 -22.07 13.95
N LYS A 275 4.43 -20.77 14.01
CA LYS A 275 3.60 -19.82 14.77
C LYS A 275 2.71 -19.01 13.84
N LEU A 276 1.48 -18.73 14.26
CA LEU A 276 0.58 -17.79 13.57
C LEU A 276 0.50 -16.47 14.34
N PRO A 277 0.22 -15.34 13.66
CA PRO A 277 -0.15 -14.09 14.31
C PRO A 277 -1.32 -14.29 15.27
N ALA A 278 -1.38 -13.52 16.35
CA ALA A 278 -2.41 -13.68 17.39
C ALA A 278 -3.84 -13.52 16.86
N CYS A 279 -4.05 -12.70 15.82
CA CYS A 279 -5.35 -12.50 15.16
C CYS A 279 -5.78 -13.67 14.26
N ARG A 280 -4.96 -14.71 14.14
CA ARG A 280 -5.17 -15.93 13.33
C ARG A 280 -5.25 -17.18 14.21
N ARG A 281 -5.21 -17.03 15.53
CA ARG A 281 -5.38 -18.11 16.52
C ARG A 281 -6.80 -18.15 17.05
#